data_AF-A0A8T5T3S3-F1
#
_entry.id   AF-A0A8T5T3S3-F1
#
_cell.length_a   1.000
_cell.length_b   1.000
_cell.length_c   1.000
_cell.angle_alpha   90.00
_cell.angle_beta   90.00
_cell.angle_gamma   90.00
#
_symmetry.space_group_name_H-M   'P 1'
#
loop_
_entity.id
_entity.type
_entity.pdbx_description
1 polymer ?
#
loop_
_entity_poly.entity_id
_entity_poly.type
_entity_poly.pdbx_seq_one_letter_code
_entity_poly.pdbx_strand_id
1 'polypeptide(L)'
;PQHLGIILMALPFSLYIPGTEDMGILVADILSWSFFSLILFLWSDHEERQLAKKFGEEFVQYRSKTGSFLPRIINRTKERKSFHEIKYWKRYLFTFFAYSGFVAVVYLLAYILSLPGIELLRNY
;
A
#
# COMPACT_ATOMS: atom_id res chain seq x y z
N PRO A 1 11.65 -2.63 6.23
CA PRO A 1 12.19 -3.69 5.34
C PRO A 1 11.40 -5.01 5.39
N GLN A 2 11.14 -5.58 6.57
CA GLN A 2 10.41 -6.85 6.70
C GLN A 2 8.98 -6.76 6.13
N HIS A 3 8.20 -5.74 6.52
CA HIS A 3 6.84 -5.52 5.98
C HIS A 3 6.81 -5.41 4.45
N LEU A 4 7.77 -4.71 3.84
CA LEU A 4 7.90 -4.63 2.38
C LEU A 4 8.23 -6.00 1.76
N GLY A 5 9.12 -6.77 2.40
CA GLY A 5 9.43 -8.13 1.96
C GLY A 5 8.22 -9.06 2.00
N ILE A 6 7.39 -8.96 3.04
CA ILE A 6 6.14 -9.71 3.16
C ILE A 6 5.17 -9.34 2.04
N ILE A 7 5.00 -8.05 1.74
CA ILE A 7 4.13 -7.58 0.65
C ILE A 7 4.58 -8.16 -0.71
N LEU A 8 5.89 -8.11 -0.98
CA LEU A 8 6.45 -8.61 -2.23
C LEU A 8 6.36 -10.14 -2.34
N MET A 9 6.60 -10.87 -1.25
CA MET A 9 6.45 -12.32 -1.22
C MET A 9 4.98 -12.75 -1.34
N ALA A 10 4.03 -11.98 -0.80
CA ALA A 10 2.61 -12.29 -0.85
C ALA A 10 2.00 -12.09 -2.25
N LEU A 11 2.60 -11.23 -3.08
CA LEU A 11 2.10 -10.91 -4.42
C LEU A 11 1.89 -12.15 -5.32
N PRO A 12 2.89 -13.06 -5.52
CA PRO A 12 2.68 -14.25 -6.34
C PRO A 12 1.59 -15.17 -5.77
N PHE A 13 1.49 -15.33 -4.45
CA PHE A 13 0.45 -16.17 -3.84
C PHE A 13 -0.96 -15.57 -3.98
N SER A 14 -1.05 -14.24 -4.02
CA SER A 14 -2.34 -13.57 -4.23
C SER A 14 -2.81 -13.61 -5.68
N LEU A 15 -1.89 -13.58 -6.65
CA LEU A 15 -2.22 -13.52 -8.08
C LEU A 15 -2.22 -14.90 -8.75
N TYR A 16 -1.67 -15.92 -8.09
CA TYR A 16 -1.56 -17.26 -8.63
C TYR A 16 -1.89 -18.30 -7.57
N ILE A 17 -3.05 -18.94 -7.73
CA ILE A 17 -3.48 -20.07 -6.91
C ILE A 17 -3.27 -21.35 -7.74
N PRO A 18 -2.23 -22.15 -7.46
CA PRO A 18 -2.01 -23.40 -8.19
C PRO A 18 -3.15 -24.39 -7.91
N GLY A 19 -3.74 -24.94 -8.97
CA GLY A 19 -4.72 -26.03 -8.88
C GLY A 19 -6.19 -25.61 -9.01
N THR A 20 -6.49 -24.31 -9.06
CA THR A 20 -7.78 -23.84 -9.60
C THR A 20 -7.63 -23.68 -11.10
N GLU A 21 -8.56 -24.23 -11.89
CA GLU A 21 -8.58 -24.05 -13.34
C GLU A 21 -8.42 -22.56 -13.69
N ASP A 22 -7.58 -22.30 -14.68
CA ASP A 22 -6.87 -21.05 -14.98
C ASP A 22 -7.82 -19.85 -15.26
N MET A 23 -8.51 -19.33 -14.24
CA MET A 23 -9.41 -18.17 -14.34
C MET A 23 -8.65 -16.84 -14.51
N GLY A 24 -7.31 -16.90 -14.55
CA GLY A 24 -6.45 -15.72 -14.63
C GLY A 24 -6.49 -14.87 -13.37
N ILE A 25 -6.05 -13.62 -13.49
CA ILE A 25 -6.01 -12.67 -12.38
C ILE A 25 -7.42 -12.10 -12.16
N LEU A 26 -8.04 -12.41 -11.02
CA LEU A 26 -9.33 -11.81 -10.67
C LEU A 26 -9.14 -10.43 -10.07
N VAL A 27 -10.09 -9.52 -10.36
CA VAL A 27 -10.12 -8.18 -9.76
C VAL A 27 -10.17 -8.27 -8.23
N ALA A 28 -10.86 -9.28 -7.69
CA ALA A 28 -10.93 -9.55 -6.26
C ALA A 28 -9.56 -9.85 -5.64
N ASP A 29 -8.67 -10.51 -6.36
CA ASP A 29 -7.32 -10.86 -5.89
C ASP A 29 -6.45 -9.60 -5.76
N ILE A 30 -6.50 -8.74 -6.78
CA ILE A 30 -5.81 -7.43 -6.79
C ILE A 30 -6.31 -6.57 -5.62
N LEU A 31 -7.63 -6.52 -5.40
CA LEU A 31 -8.23 -5.77 -4.31
C LEU A 31 -7.79 -6.34 -2.94
N SER A 32 -7.81 -7.65 -2.78
CA SER A 32 -7.40 -8.32 -1.53
C SER A 32 -5.92 -8.09 -1.21
N TRP A 33 -5.03 -8.24 -2.19
CA TRP A 33 -3.60 -7.96 -2.03
C TRP A 33 -3.33 -6.48 -1.72
N SER A 34 -4.05 -5.57 -2.38
CA SER A 34 -3.91 -4.13 -2.12
C SER A 34 -4.37 -3.75 -0.70
N PHE A 35 -5.46 -4.36 -0.22
CA PHE A 35 -5.97 -4.15 1.14
C PHE A 35 -5.00 -4.69 2.19
N PHE A 36 -4.47 -5.89 1.97
CA PHE A 36 -3.43 -6.48 2.80
C PHE A 36 -2.19 -5.57 2.89
N SER A 37 -1.74 -5.04 1.75
CA SER A 37 -0.62 -4.09 1.68
C SER A 37 -0.89 -2.80 2.44
N LEU A 38 -2.13 -2.29 2.39
CA LEU A 38 -2.57 -1.14 3.16
C LEU A 38 -2.49 -1.42 4.68
N ILE A 39 -2.97 -2.57 5.14
CA ILE A 39 -2.92 -2.95 6.55
C ILE A 39 -1.47 -2.98 7.04
N LEU A 40 -0.56 -3.62 6.29
CA LEU A 40 0.86 -3.68 6.64
C LEU A 40 1.52 -2.29 6.67
N PHE A 41 1.12 -1.39 5.77
CA PHE A 41 1.59 -0.02 5.80
C PHE A 41 1.13 0.72 7.06
N LEU A 42 -0.15 0.59 7.43
CA LEU A 42 -0.71 1.18 8.66
C LEU A 42 -0.05 0.59 9.91
N TRP A 43 0.18 -0.72 9.93
CA TRP A 43 0.83 -1.42 11.02
C TRP A 43 2.28 -0.96 11.20
N SER A 44 3.06 -0.94 10.12
CA SER A 44 4.44 -0.44 10.14
C SER A 44 4.52 1.01 10.64
N ASP A 45 3.54 1.85 10.27
CA ASP A 45 3.49 3.22 10.75
C ASP A 45 3.17 3.30 12.25
N HIS A 46 2.32 2.41 12.74
CA HIS A 46 2.01 2.31 14.16
C HIS A 46 3.25 1.87 14.96
N GLU A 47 3.99 0.87 14.49
CA GLU A 47 5.25 0.42 15.10
C GLU A 47 6.28 1.56 15.15
N GLU A 48 6.46 2.31 14.05
CA GLU A 48 7.38 3.46 14.05
C GLU A 48 7.02 4.50 15.12
N ARG A 49 5.73 4.70 15.42
CA ARG A 49 5.32 5.62 16.49
C ARG A 49 5.64 5.06 17.86
N GLN A 50 5.43 3.77 18.07
CA GLN A 50 5.79 3.14 19.33
C GLN A 50 7.30 3.20 19.55
N LEU A 51 8.11 2.94 18.52
CA LEU A 51 9.56 3.07 18.57
C LEU A 51 10.01 4.52 18.81
N ALA A 52 9.38 5.50 18.16
CA ALA A 52 9.66 6.91 18.40
C ALA A 52 9.37 7.32 19.86
N LYS A 53 8.27 6.81 20.44
CA LYS A 53 7.93 7.04 21.84
C LYS A 53 8.90 6.36 22.80
N LYS A 54 9.37 5.16 22.45
CA LYS A 54 10.25 4.33 23.30
C LYS A 54 11.71 4.80 23.30
N PHE A 55 12.22 5.21 22.14
CA PHE A 55 13.66 5.50 21.95
C PHE A 55 13.97 6.99 21.66
N GLY A 56 12.95 7.83 21.50
CA GLY A 56 13.11 9.29 21.43
C GLY A 56 14.12 9.76 20.38
N GLU A 57 15.20 10.40 20.82
CA GLU A 57 16.25 10.98 19.96
C GLU A 57 17.04 9.93 19.17
N GLU A 58 17.31 8.76 19.76
CA GLU A 58 18.02 7.67 19.07
C GLU A 58 17.24 7.21 17.85
N PHE A 59 15.91 7.12 17.97
CA PHE A 59 15.04 6.78 16.86
C PHE A 59 15.01 7.88 15.80
N VAL A 60 15.06 9.15 16.18
CA VAL A 60 15.16 10.27 15.23
C VAL A 60 16.46 10.20 14.43
N GLN A 61 17.58 9.89 15.08
CA GLN A 61 18.89 9.74 14.43
C GLN A 61 18.97 8.49 13.55
N TYR A 62 18.32 7.40 13.95
CA TYR A 62 18.16 6.22 13.11
C TYR A 62 17.33 6.56 11.86
N ARG A 63 16.15 7.16 12.04
CA ARG A 63 15.22 7.54 10.96
C ARG A 63 15.78 8.61 10.02
N SER A 64 16.75 9.42 10.47
CA SER A 64 17.44 10.36 9.58
C SER A 64 18.38 9.64 8.60
N LYS A 65 18.79 8.40 8.89
CA LYS A 65 19.67 7.56 8.07
C LYS A 65 18.89 6.50 7.28
N THR A 66 17.75 6.04 7.81
CA THR A 66 16.95 4.95 7.21
C THR A 66 15.66 5.46 6.58
N GLY A 67 15.24 4.84 5.47
CA GLY A 67 13.90 5.03 4.90
C GLY A 67 12.85 4.30 5.74
N SER A 68 11.62 4.79 5.72
CA SER A 68 10.50 4.19 6.47
C SER A 68 10.03 2.88 5.84
N PHE A 69 9.42 2.96 4.65
CA PHE A 69 8.84 1.79 3.98
C PHE A 69 9.54 1.44 2.66
N LEU A 70 9.90 2.47 1.87
CA LEU A 70 10.76 2.34 0.70
C LEU A 70 12.18 2.78 1.06
N PRO A 71 13.22 2.12 0.51
CA PRO A 71 14.58 2.64 0.60
C PRO A 71 14.59 4.07 0.04
N ARG A 72 15.34 4.97 0.69
CA ARG A 72 15.38 6.38 0.33
C ARG A 72 15.80 6.53 -1.15
N ILE A 73 14.85 6.85 -2.02
CA ILE A 73 15.14 7.25 -3.42
C ILE A 73 15.60 8.72 -3.45
N ILE A 74 15.30 9.51 -2.41
CA ILE A 74 15.63 10.95 -2.36
C ILE A 74 16.19 11.35 -0.99
N ASN A 75 17.44 11.80 -0.97
CA ASN A 75 18.15 12.38 0.18
C ASN A 75 17.68 13.82 0.48
N ARG A 76 16.44 14.00 0.96
CA ARG A 76 16.02 15.29 1.54
C ARG A 76 16.07 15.22 3.06
N THR A 77 17.25 15.47 3.60
CA THR A 77 17.50 15.74 5.01
C THR A 77 16.89 17.10 5.36
N LYS A 78 15.60 17.12 5.73
CA LYS A 78 15.00 18.30 6.37
C LYS A 78 14.76 17.98 7.85
N GLU A 79 15.48 18.70 8.71
CA GLU A 79 15.26 18.76 10.15
C GLU A 79 13.77 18.93 10.45
N ARG A 80 13.15 17.88 11.01
CA ARG A 80 11.70 17.78 11.13
C ARG A 80 11.28 18.23 12.53
N LYS A 81 11.22 19.54 12.76
CA LYS A 81 10.71 20.12 14.02
C LYS A 81 9.24 19.76 14.26
N SER A 82 9.01 19.02 15.37
CA SER A 82 7.95 19.10 16.39
C SER A 82 6.44 19.12 16.04
N PHE A 83 5.97 19.28 14.79
CA PHE A 83 4.53 19.15 14.48
C PHE A 83 4.13 17.72 14.13
N HIS A 84 4.32 16.78 15.07
CA HIS A 84 4.18 15.34 14.81
C HIS A 84 2.70 14.90 14.65
N GLU A 85 1.81 15.19 15.60
CA GLU A 85 0.49 14.54 15.65
C GLU A 85 -0.51 14.97 14.55
N ILE A 86 -0.63 16.27 14.27
CA ILE A 86 -1.55 16.78 13.23
C ILE A 86 -1.13 16.28 11.84
N LYS A 87 0.18 16.17 11.59
CA LYS A 87 0.74 15.67 10.33
C LYS A 87 0.45 14.19 10.13
N TYR A 88 0.35 13.44 11.22
CA TYR A 88 0.04 12.02 11.21
C TYR A 88 -1.41 11.72 10.86
N TRP A 89 -2.36 12.47 11.44
CA TRP A 89 -3.78 12.32 11.11
C TRP A 89 -4.07 12.66 9.65
N LYS A 90 -3.49 13.76 9.14
CA LYS A 90 -3.57 14.12 7.72
C LYS A 90 -3.02 13.02 6.80
N ARG A 91 -1.94 12.35 7.20
CA ARG A 91 -1.38 11.23 6.42
C ARG A 91 -2.34 10.04 6.38
N TYR A 92 -2.94 9.66 7.51
CA TYR A 92 -3.93 8.56 7.52
C TYR A 92 -5.15 8.90 6.69
N LEU A 93 -5.66 10.13 6.80
CA LEU A 93 -6.78 10.60 6.02
C LEU A 93 -6.45 10.56 4.51
N PHE A 94 -5.26 11.04 4.14
CA PHE A 94 -4.77 10.96 2.76
C PHE A 94 -4.64 9.50 2.29
N THR A 95 -4.06 8.60 3.09
CA THR A 95 -3.93 7.19 2.76
C THR A 95 -5.31 6.53 2.58
N PHE A 96 -6.27 6.84 3.45
CA PHE A 96 -7.64 6.35 3.34
C PHE A 96 -8.30 6.81 2.04
N PHE A 97 -8.29 8.11 1.75
CA PHE A 97 -8.86 8.65 0.51
C PHE A 97 -8.15 8.14 -0.74
N ALA A 98 -6.82 8.01 -0.69
CA ALA A 98 -6.05 7.45 -1.80
C ALA A 98 -6.44 5.98 -2.07
N TYR A 99 -6.61 5.18 -1.01
CA TYR A 99 -7.06 3.80 -1.15
C TYR A 99 -8.51 3.71 -1.65
N SER A 100 -9.43 4.50 -1.09
CA SER A 100 -10.81 4.57 -1.56
C SER A 100 -10.90 4.98 -3.04
N GLY A 101 -10.07 5.95 -3.46
CA GLY A 101 -9.96 6.35 -4.87
C GLY A 101 -9.42 5.24 -5.75
N PHE A 102 -8.40 4.51 -5.30
CA PHE A 102 -7.89 3.32 -6.00
C PHE A 102 -8.98 2.26 -6.19
N VAL A 103 -9.73 1.91 -5.12
CA VAL A 103 -10.84 0.94 -5.20
C VAL A 103 -11.92 1.42 -6.18
N ALA A 104 -12.29 2.71 -6.13
CA ALA A 104 -13.27 3.28 -7.04
C ALA A 104 -12.82 3.21 -8.51
N VAL A 105 -11.55 3.47 -8.79
CA VAL A 105 -10.96 3.34 -10.14
C VAL A 105 -11.00 1.89 -10.61
N VAL A 106 -10.58 0.94 -9.76
CA VAL A 106 -10.61 -0.49 -10.10
C VAL A 106 -12.04 -0.95 -10.39
N TYR A 107 -13.01 -0.53 -9.59
CA TYR A 107 -14.42 -0.85 -9.81
C TYR A 107 -14.96 -0.23 -11.10
N LEU A 108 -14.61 1.03 -11.38
CA LEU A 108 -15.01 1.71 -12.62
C LEU A 108 -14.41 1.03 -13.86
N LEU A 109 -13.15 0.58 -13.80
CA LEU A 109 -12.53 -0.20 -14.86
C LEU A 109 -13.23 -1.54 -15.08
N ALA A 110 -13.53 -2.26 -13.98
CA ALA A 110 -14.28 -3.51 -14.06
C ALA A 110 -15.68 -3.30 -14.66
N TYR A 111 -16.37 -2.22 -14.27
CA TYR A 111 -17.67 -1.85 -14.83
C TYR A 111 -17.58 -1.55 -16.32
N ILE A 112 -16.61 -0.72 -16.75
CA ILE A 112 -16.41 -0.39 -18.17
C ILE A 112 -16.15 -1.66 -18.99
N LEU A 113 -15.28 -2.55 -18.49
CA LEU A 113 -14.95 -3.81 -19.15
C LEU A 113 -16.14 -4.77 -19.25
N SER A 114 -17.10 -4.66 -18.33
CA SER A 114 -18.34 -5.46 -18.33
C SER A 114 -19.44 -4.90 -19.24
N LEU A 115 -19.22 -3.74 -19.89
CA LEU A 115 -20.22 -3.16 -20.79
C LEU A 115 -20.35 -3.99 -22.08
N PRO A 116 -21.59 -4.30 -22.52
CA PRO A 116 -21.85 -5.19 -23.66
C PRO A 116 -21.28 -4.71 -25.00
N GLY A 117 -20.93 -3.43 -25.13
CA GLY A 117 -20.28 -2.89 -26.33
C GLY A 117 -18.84 -3.39 -26.55
N ILE A 118 -18.16 -3.87 -25.50
CA ILE A 118 -16.79 -4.40 -25.59
C ILE A 118 -16.78 -5.91 -25.89
N GLU A 119 -17.79 -6.67 -25.45
CA GLU A 119 -17.94 -8.09 -25.81
C GLU A 119 -18.13 -8.29 -27.32
N LEU A 120 -18.79 -7.35 -28.00
CA LEU A 120 -18.93 -7.35 -29.46
C LEU A 120 -17.60 -7.15 -30.20
N LEU A 121 -16.63 -6.41 -29.65
CA LEU A 121 -15.30 -6.22 -30.26
C LEU A 121 -14.32 -7.36 -29.94
N ARG A 122 -14.62 -8.21 -28.95
CA ARG A 122 -13.78 -9.35 -28.54
C ARG A 122 -14.07 -10.63 -29.33
N ASN A 123 -15.24 -10.69 -30.00
CA ASN A 123 -15.72 -11.83 -30.78
C ASN A 123 -15.55 -11.67 -32.30
N TYR A 124 -14.88 -10.60 -32.75
CA TYR A 124 -14.39 -10.41 -34.12
C TYR A 124 -12.86 -10.41 -34.12
#